data_AF-U1JFB6-F1
#
_entry.id   AF-U1JFB6-F1
#
_cell.length_a   1.000
_cell.length_b   1.000
_cell.length_c   1.000
_cell.angle_alpha   90.00
_cell.angle_beta   90.00
_cell.angle_gamma   90.00
#
_symmetry.space_group_name_H-M   'P 1'
#
loop_
_entity.id
_entity.type
_entity.pdbx_description
1 polymer ?
#
loop_
_entity_poly.entity_id
_entity_poly.type
_entity_poly.pdbx_seq_one_letter_code
_entity_poly.pdbx_strand_id
1 'polypeptide(L)'
;MSDKHELTNWEKIGMLAQVRQLHIGDVVTAHFFTKEGEISALRVSTKIIYHSQKDAHAWQGELANAINVHVPLVKVGCCSAQGWVIGFGSQPVMAHTHSGITHFKLEFQCKFQPKKPVDKRSQYDHVFPQAQHSYRQGTRVWHEPSGRCYRCKPWPFTEYCRNTAPQFEPGSGALW
;
A
#
# COMPACT_ATOMS: atom_id res chain seq x y z
N MET A 1 31.23 0.76 -28.88
CA MET A 1 30.48 1.74 -29.69
C MET A 1 29.03 1.33 -29.94
N SER A 2 28.47 0.34 -29.21
CA SER A 2 27.14 -0.24 -29.49
C SER A 2 26.00 0.38 -28.68
N ASP A 3 26.28 1.00 -27.53
CA ASP A 3 25.24 1.34 -26.54
C ASP A 3 24.45 2.62 -26.84
N LYS A 4 24.98 3.52 -27.67
CA LYS A 4 24.28 4.79 -28.00
C LYS A 4 23.16 4.63 -29.02
N HIS A 5 23.17 3.57 -29.83
CA HIS A 5 22.20 3.39 -30.90
C HIS A 5 20.90 2.69 -30.43
N GLU A 6 20.93 1.99 -29.30
CA GLU A 6 19.72 1.39 -28.72
C GLU A 6 18.81 2.45 -28.07
N LEU A 7 19.37 3.49 -27.44
CA LEU A 7 18.61 4.54 -26.76
C LEU A 7 17.74 5.40 -27.71
N THR A 8 18.13 5.54 -28.97
CA THR A 8 17.35 6.31 -29.97
C THR A 8 16.06 5.62 -30.40
N ASN A 9 15.93 4.31 -30.12
CA ASN A 9 14.76 3.53 -30.56
C ASN A 9 13.70 3.41 -29.47
N TRP A 10 13.85 4.08 -28.33
CA TRP A 10 12.87 4.07 -27.24
C TRP A 10 12.33 5.46 -26.96
N GLU A 11 11.02 5.59 -26.99
CA GLU A 11 10.31 6.83 -26.71
C GLU A 11 9.59 6.74 -25.37
N LYS A 12 9.57 7.86 -24.64
CA LYS A 12 8.83 7.94 -23.39
C LYS A 12 7.34 8.07 -23.68
N ILE A 13 6.57 7.05 -23.32
CA ILE A 13 5.10 7.03 -23.49
C ILE A 13 4.33 7.39 -22.21
N GLY A 14 5.05 7.54 -21.09
CA GLY A 14 4.48 8.08 -19.86
C GLY A 14 5.34 7.84 -18.62
N MET A 15 4.69 7.83 -17.46
CA MET A 15 5.36 7.67 -16.18
C MET A 15 4.49 6.90 -15.19
N LEU A 16 5.07 5.87 -14.58
CA LEU A 16 4.53 5.13 -13.45
C LEU A 16 4.92 5.86 -12.16
N ALA A 17 4.15 6.87 -11.80
CA ALA A 17 4.36 7.71 -10.61
C ALA A 17 3.06 7.84 -9.80
N GLN A 18 2.68 6.78 -9.11
CA GLN A 18 1.44 6.70 -8.37
C GLN A 18 1.74 6.76 -6.88
N VAL A 19 0.99 7.57 -6.14
CA VAL A 19 1.09 7.68 -4.66
C VAL A 19 -0.01 6.90 -3.95
N ARG A 20 -0.84 6.18 -4.72
CA ARG A 20 -2.01 5.47 -4.22
C ARG A 20 -1.57 4.17 -3.52
N GLN A 21 -1.95 4.05 -2.25
CA GLN A 21 -1.96 2.75 -1.57
C GLN A 21 -3.14 1.91 -2.04
N LEU A 22 -2.91 0.62 -2.20
CA LEU A 22 -3.93 -0.36 -2.60
C LEU A 22 -4.25 -1.32 -1.45
N HIS A 23 -5.36 -2.04 -1.57
CA HIS A 23 -5.82 -3.01 -0.59
C HIS A 23 -5.72 -4.43 -1.16
N ILE A 24 -5.61 -5.40 -0.26
CA ILE A 24 -5.66 -6.83 -0.64
C ILE A 24 -6.97 -7.09 -1.38
N GLY A 25 -6.87 -7.68 -2.56
CA GLY A 25 -7.96 -7.92 -3.49
C GLY A 25 -8.03 -6.93 -4.65
N ASP A 26 -7.46 -5.73 -4.51
CA ASP A 26 -7.39 -4.75 -5.58
C ASP A 26 -6.52 -5.29 -6.73
N VAL A 27 -6.87 -4.87 -7.95
CA VAL A 27 -6.09 -5.16 -9.16
C VAL A 27 -5.75 -3.83 -9.83
N VAL A 28 -4.48 -3.68 -10.19
CA VAL A 28 -4.02 -2.61 -11.08
C VAL A 28 -3.66 -3.22 -12.43
N THR A 29 -4.17 -2.62 -13.51
CA THR A 29 -3.93 -3.07 -14.88
C THR A 29 -3.31 -1.94 -15.71
N ALA A 30 -2.22 -2.25 -16.41
CA ALA A 30 -1.64 -1.38 -17.41
C ALA A 30 -2.24 -1.68 -18.80
N HIS A 31 -2.75 -0.64 -19.43
CA HIS A 31 -3.34 -0.67 -20.77
C HIS A 31 -2.45 0.13 -21.73
N PHE A 32 -2.18 -0.41 -22.91
CA PHE A 32 -1.31 0.22 -23.92
C PHE A 32 -2.10 0.58 -25.16
N PHE A 33 -1.75 1.71 -25.77
CA PHE A 33 -2.53 2.31 -26.86
C PHE A 33 -1.63 2.71 -28.02
N THR A 34 -2.07 2.44 -29.23
CA THR A 34 -1.54 3.01 -30.48
C THR A 34 -2.39 4.21 -30.90
N LYS A 35 -2.17 4.73 -32.11
CA LYS A 35 -3.02 5.77 -32.69
C LYS A 35 -4.42 5.24 -33.04
N GLU A 36 -4.52 3.95 -33.30
CA GLU A 36 -5.75 3.25 -33.70
C GLU A 36 -6.62 2.85 -32.50
N GLY A 37 -6.05 2.77 -31.30
CA GLY A 37 -6.77 2.47 -30.07
C GLY A 37 -6.01 1.57 -29.10
N GLU A 38 -6.73 0.91 -28.21
CA GLU A 38 -6.16 0.03 -27.21
C GLU A 38 -5.68 -1.30 -27.82
N ILE A 39 -4.50 -1.77 -27.43
CA ILE A 39 -4.06 -3.14 -27.71
C ILE A 39 -4.41 -4.04 -26.52
N SER A 40 -5.62 -4.60 -26.52
CA SER A 40 -6.11 -5.46 -25.43
C SER A 40 -5.21 -6.66 -25.11
N ALA A 41 -4.46 -7.15 -26.11
CA ALA A 41 -3.53 -8.28 -25.95
C ALA A 41 -2.29 -7.96 -25.09
N LEU A 42 -1.96 -6.67 -24.89
CA LEU A 42 -0.79 -6.24 -24.12
C LEU A 42 -1.11 -5.85 -22.67
N ARG A 43 -2.35 -6.10 -22.20
CA ARG A 43 -2.73 -5.78 -20.83
C ARG A 43 -1.90 -6.57 -19.83
N VAL A 44 -1.35 -5.88 -18.85
CA VAL A 44 -0.60 -6.49 -17.75
C VAL A 44 -1.25 -6.09 -16.43
N SER A 45 -1.58 -7.07 -15.60
CA SER A 45 -2.27 -6.85 -14.34
C SER A 45 -1.46 -7.38 -13.15
N THR A 46 -1.46 -6.62 -12.07
CA THR A 46 -0.93 -7.03 -10.76
C THR A 46 -2.07 -7.00 -9.75
N LYS A 47 -2.27 -8.14 -9.07
CA LYS A 47 -3.26 -8.27 -7.99
C LYS A 47 -2.57 -8.17 -6.65
N ILE A 48 -3.11 -7.34 -5.76
CA ILE A 48 -2.61 -7.19 -4.40
C ILE A 48 -3.14 -8.36 -3.58
N ILE A 49 -2.24 -9.22 -3.11
CA ILE A 49 -2.57 -10.42 -2.34
C ILE A 49 -1.88 -10.44 -0.96
N TYR A 50 -0.81 -9.67 -0.78
CA TYR A 50 -0.07 -9.56 0.48
C TYR A 50 -0.04 -8.13 1.02
N HIS A 51 0.15 -7.99 2.33
CA HIS A 51 0.24 -6.68 2.99
C HIS A 51 1.44 -5.84 2.52
N SER A 52 2.56 -6.49 2.18
CA SER A 52 3.77 -5.83 1.66
C SER A 52 3.53 -5.09 0.34
N GLN A 53 2.56 -5.54 -0.46
CA GLN A 53 2.24 -5.00 -1.78
C GLN A 53 1.33 -3.77 -1.72
N LYS A 54 0.76 -3.46 -0.55
CA LYS A 54 -0.18 -2.35 -0.40
C LYS A 54 0.48 -0.99 -0.60
N ASP A 55 1.77 -0.89 -0.28
CA ASP A 55 2.55 0.33 -0.48
C ASP A 55 2.68 0.67 -1.96
N ALA A 56 2.62 1.96 -2.28
CA ALA A 56 2.70 2.46 -3.64
C ALA A 56 3.94 1.97 -4.37
N HIS A 57 5.11 2.07 -3.74
CA HIS A 57 6.37 1.67 -4.36
C HIS A 57 6.42 0.16 -4.60
N ALA A 58 5.85 -0.62 -3.68
CA ALA A 58 5.86 -2.08 -3.76
C ALA A 58 5.07 -2.58 -4.97
N TRP A 59 3.79 -2.21 -5.10
CA TRP A 59 3.00 -2.67 -6.24
C TRP A 59 3.45 -2.04 -7.57
N GLN A 60 3.99 -0.82 -7.55
CA GLN A 60 4.54 -0.20 -8.76
C GLN A 60 5.75 -0.98 -9.27
N GLY A 61 6.66 -1.39 -8.36
CA GLY A 61 7.81 -2.22 -8.72
C GLY A 61 7.39 -3.57 -9.29
N GLU A 62 6.37 -4.20 -8.71
CA GLU A 62 5.83 -5.46 -9.24
C GLU A 62 5.18 -5.29 -10.62
N LEU A 63 4.39 -4.24 -10.81
CA LEU A 63 3.77 -3.94 -12.10
C LEU A 63 4.84 -3.63 -13.17
N ALA A 64 5.88 -2.85 -12.80
CA ALA A 64 7.00 -2.56 -13.68
C ALA A 64 7.75 -3.83 -14.11
N ASN A 65 8.01 -4.74 -13.17
CA ASN A 65 8.62 -6.02 -13.47
C ASN A 65 7.74 -6.87 -14.39
N ALA A 66 6.44 -6.94 -14.11
CA ALA A 66 5.49 -7.67 -14.95
C ALA A 66 5.44 -7.12 -16.38
N ILE A 67 5.42 -5.79 -16.55
CA ILE A 67 5.49 -5.15 -17.88
C ILE A 67 6.80 -5.52 -18.59
N ASN A 68 7.94 -5.41 -17.90
CA ASN A 68 9.25 -5.68 -18.49
C ASN A 68 9.41 -7.13 -18.97
N VAL A 69 8.71 -8.07 -18.34
CA VAL A 69 8.68 -9.49 -18.68
C VAL A 69 7.69 -9.78 -19.81
N HIS A 70 6.47 -9.24 -19.73
CA HIS A 70 5.36 -9.67 -20.59
C HIS A 70 5.14 -8.79 -21.83
N VAL A 71 5.73 -7.60 -21.89
CA VAL A 71 5.57 -6.67 -23.03
C VAL A 71 6.96 -6.35 -23.61
N PRO A 72 7.48 -7.16 -24.55
CA PRO A 72 8.87 -7.06 -25.00
C PRO A 72 9.28 -5.68 -25.54
N LEU A 73 8.34 -4.98 -26.19
CA LEU A 73 8.55 -3.66 -26.79
C LEU A 73 8.22 -2.50 -25.86
N VAL A 74 8.01 -2.77 -24.56
CA VAL A 74 7.83 -1.76 -23.52
C VAL A 74 8.83 -2.01 -22.39
N LYS A 75 9.40 -0.94 -21.84
CA LYS A 75 10.28 -0.99 -20.68
C LYS A 75 9.89 0.07 -19.64
N VAL A 76 9.89 -0.33 -18.39
CA VAL A 76 9.69 0.54 -17.23
C VAL A 76 11.01 0.65 -16.49
N GLY A 77 11.45 1.90 -16.26
CA GLY A 77 12.71 2.21 -15.61
C GLY A 77 13.69 2.96 -16.51
N CYS A 78 14.87 3.26 -15.96
CA CYS A 78 15.91 4.00 -16.65
C CYS A 78 16.84 3.04 -17.41
N CYS A 79 17.20 3.40 -18.64
CA CYS A 79 18.24 2.68 -19.35
C CYS A 79 19.62 3.12 -18.83
N SER A 80 20.46 2.16 -18.48
CA SER A 80 21.82 2.35 -17.97
C SER A 80 22.82 1.51 -18.79
N ALA A 81 24.12 1.67 -18.54
CA ALA A 81 25.15 0.83 -19.16
C ALA A 81 25.01 -0.68 -18.84
N GLN A 82 24.25 -1.03 -17.80
CA GLN A 82 23.99 -2.42 -17.38
C GLN A 82 22.65 -2.95 -17.95
N GLY A 83 21.97 -2.15 -18.78
CA GLY A 83 20.63 -2.41 -19.27
C GLY A 83 19.54 -1.62 -18.53
N TRP A 84 18.30 -2.08 -18.65
CA TRP A 84 17.13 -1.43 -18.06
C TRP A 84 17.04 -1.70 -16.55
N VAL A 85 16.99 -0.62 -15.77
CA VAL A 85 16.93 -0.68 -14.30
C VAL A 85 15.64 -0.04 -13.78
N ILE A 86 14.90 -0.82 -12.99
CA ILE A 86 13.72 -0.37 -12.23
C ILE A 86 14.22 0.41 -11.01
N GLY A 87 14.08 1.74 -11.02
CA GLY A 87 14.48 2.62 -9.90
C GLY A 87 13.43 2.74 -8.79
N PHE A 88 13.68 3.58 -7.79
CA PHE A 88 12.67 3.91 -6.77
C PHE A 88 11.84 5.14 -7.18
N GLY A 89 10.55 5.15 -6.83
CA GLY A 89 9.66 6.29 -7.06
C GLY A 89 9.10 6.36 -8.48
N SER A 90 9.15 7.55 -9.10
CA SER A 90 8.59 7.81 -10.43
C SER A 90 9.39 7.10 -11.52
N GLN A 91 8.80 6.07 -12.13
CA GLN A 91 9.49 5.28 -13.16
C GLN A 91 9.02 5.68 -14.56
N PRO A 92 9.92 6.06 -15.48
CA PRO A 92 9.51 6.31 -16.86
C PRO A 92 9.04 5.01 -17.52
N VAL A 93 8.02 5.11 -18.35
CA VAL A 93 7.56 4.01 -19.22
C VAL A 93 7.95 4.37 -20.65
N MET A 94 8.73 3.49 -21.24
CA MET A 94 9.33 3.63 -22.56
C MET A 94 8.71 2.59 -23.50
N ALA A 95 8.46 2.95 -24.75
CA ALA A 95 8.08 2.00 -25.79
C ALA A 95 9.07 2.08 -26.94
N HIS A 96 9.30 0.94 -27.59
CA HIS A 96 10.13 0.91 -28.79
C HIS A 96 9.41 1.64 -29.93
N THR A 97 10.12 2.43 -30.73
CA THR A 97 9.55 3.23 -31.83
C THR A 97 8.77 2.38 -32.85
N HIS A 98 9.24 1.17 -33.14
CA HIS A 98 8.55 0.20 -34.02
C HIS A 98 7.28 -0.44 -33.42
N SER A 99 7.00 -0.25 -32.13
CA SER A 99 5.80 -0.82 -31.50
C SER A 99 4.50 -0.10 -31.90
N GLY A 100 4.60 1.16 -32.35
CA GLY A 100 3.45 2.03 -32.57
C GLY A 100 2.72 2.45 -31.29
N ILE A 101 3.18 2.03 -30.10
CA ILE A 101 2.58 2.39 -28.82
C ILE A 101 2.92 3.84 -28.50
N THR A 102 1.89 4.64 -28.22
CA THR A 102 2.02 6.09 -28.01
C THR A 102 1.86 6.50 -26.56
N HIS A 103 1.03 5.77 -25.81
CA HIS A 103 0.75 6.05 -24.41
C HIS A 103 0.23 4.81 -23.69
N PHE A 104 0.22 4.87 -22.36
CA PHE A 104 -0.39 3.85 -21.52
C PHE A 104 -1.33 4.49 -20.50
N LYS A 105 -2.26 3.71 -19.97
CA LYS A 105 -3.16 4.11 -18.87
C LYS A 105 -3.18 3.02 -17.81
N LEU A 106 -3.43 3.44 -16.57
CA LEU A 106 -3.66 2.53 -15.46
C LEU A 106 -5.15 2.47 -15.17
N GLU A 107 -5.69 1.25 -15.10
CA GLU A 107 -7.01 0.97 -14.55
C GLU A 107 -6.84 0.39 -13.14
N PHE A 108 -7.64 0.88 -12.20
CA PHE A 108 -7.68 0.38 -10.84
C PHE A 108 -9.04 -0.27 -10.59
N GLN A 109 -9.04 -1.58 -10.45
CA GLN A 109 -10.20 -2.34 -10.03
C GLN A 109 -10.12 -2.49 -8.51
N CYS A 110 -10.52 -1.42 -7.82
CA CYS A 110 -10.60 -1.42 -6.37
C CYS A 110 -11.74 -2.35 -5.96
N LYS A 111 -11.44 -3.43 -5.24
CA LYS A 111 -12.47 -4.17 -4.52
C LYS A 111 -12.91 -3.25 -3.41
N PHE A 112 -14.01 -2.53 -3.62
CA PHE A 112 -14.70 -1.84 -2.54
C PHE A 112 -15.09 -2.92 -1.52
N GLN A 113 -14.23 -3.15 -0.53
CA GLN A 113 -14.74 -3.64 0.73
C GLN A 113 -15.54 -2.45 1.25
N PRO A 114 -16.87 -2.58 1.43
CA PRO A 114 -17.59 -1.58 2.19
C PRO A 114 -16.77 -1.39 3.45
N LYS A 115 -16.35 -0.14 3.71
CA LYS A 115 -15.85 0.21 5.04
C LYS A 115 -16.95 -0.32 5.94
N LYS A 116 -16.73 -1.44 6.64
CA LYS A 116 -17.55 -1.78 7.78
C LYS A 116 -17.60 -0.46 8.54
N PRO A 117 -18.79 0.11 8.83
CA PRO A 117 -18.87 1.37 9.54
C PRO A 117 -17.83 1.29 10.64
N VAL A 118 -16.88 2.24 10.64
CA VAL A 118 -15.86 2.30 11.67
C VAL A 118 -16.67 2.41 12.94
N ASP A 119 -16.84 1.27 13.60
CA ASP A 119 -17.58 1.21 14.83
C ASP A 119 -16.77 2.10 15.76
N LYS A 120 -17.38 3.17 16.28
CA LYS A 120 -16.71 4.05 17.25
C LYS A 120 -16.23 3.25 18.48
N ARG A 121 -16.69 2.00 18.63
CA ARG A 121 -16.14 0.95 19.50
C ARG A 121 -14.69 0.54 19.20
N SER A 122 -14.05 1.03 18.14
CA SER A 122 -12.63 0.74 17.85
C SER A 122 -11.66 1.69 18.55
N GLN A 123 -12.15 2.67 19.32
CA GLN A 123 -11.28 3.57 20.09
C GLN A 123 -10.85 2.95 21.43
N TYR A 124 -11.68 2.10 22.03
CA TYR A 124 -11.44 1.40 23.28
C TYR A 124 -12.19 0.06 23.29
N ASP A 125 -11.63 -0.95 23.95
CA ASP A 125 -12.18 -2.31 23.99
C ASP A 125 -13.21 -2.46 25.13
N HIS A 126 -13.08 -1.69 26.22
CA HIS A 126 -13.99 -1.67 27.37
C HIS A 126 -14.17 -0.26 27.96
N VAL A 127 -15.16 -0.06 28.83
CA VAL A 127 -15.28 1.15 29.67
C VAL A 127 -14.78 0.80 31.06
N PHE A 128 -13.85 1.54 31.64
CA PHE A 128 -13.41 1.32 33.02
C PHE A 128 -14.51 1.73 34.01
N PRO A 129 -14.77 0.97 35.08
CA PRO A 129 -14.10 -0.27 35.52
C PRO A 129 -14.76 -1.56 35.00
N GLN A 130 -15.57 -1.55 33.94
CA GLN A 130 -16.29 -2.74 33.49
C GLN A 130 -15.36 -3.80 32.89
N ALA A 131 -15.64 -5.07 33.18
CA ALA A 131 -14.92 -6.23 32.64
C ALA A 131 -13.42 -6.26 32.98
N GLN A 132 -13.00 -5.88 34.19
CA GLN A 132 -11.57 -5.82 34.56
C GLN A 132 -10.83 -7.16 34.31
N HIS A 133 -11.51 -8.29 34.50
CA HIS A 133 -10.95 -9.62 34.26
C HIS A 133 -10.56 -9.87 32.79
N SER A 134 -11.15 -9.15 31.82
CA SER A 134 -10.77 -9.27 30.41
C SER A 134 -9.54 -8.43 30.05
N TYR A 135 -9.09 -7.53 30.93
CA TYR A 135 -8.01 -6.63 30.60
C TYR A 135 -6.68 -7.38 30.54
N ARG A 136 -5.97 -7.16 29.46
CA ARG A 136 -4.65 -7.73 29.17
C ARG A 136 -3.76 -6.62 28.64
N GLN A 137 -2.47 -6.91 28.50
CA GLN A 137 -1.54 -6.01 27.84
C GLN A 137 -2.12 -5.50 26.51
N GLY A 138 -2.17 -4.18 26.35
CA GLY A 138 -2.68 -3.54 25.14
C GLY A 138 -4.19 -3.29 25.13
N THR A 139 -4.97 -3.84 26.08
CA THR A 139 -6.40 -3.53 26.21
C THR A 139 -6.58 -2.03 26.42
N ARG A 140 -7.45 -1.42 25.62
CA ARG A 140 -7.79 -0.02 25.68
C ARG A 140 -9.09 0.16 26.45
N VAL A 141 -9.11 1.04 27.42
CA VAL A 141 -10.30 1.33 28.22
C VAL A 141 -10.69 2.79 28.11
N TRP A 142 -11.97 3.07 28.00
CA TRP A 142 -12.50 4.43 28.14
C TRP A 142 -12.69 4.76 29.60
N HIS A 143 -12.20 5.92 30.03
CA HIS A 143 -12.36 6.39 31.39
C HIS A 143 -13.24 7.65 31.40
N GLU A 144 -14.52 7.49 31.75
CA GLU A 144 -15.53 8.54 31.69
C GLU A 144 -15.16 9.81 32.47
N PRO A 145 -14.66 9.76 33.73
CA PRO A 145 -14.29 10.95 34.48
C PRO A 145 -13.23 11.82 33.79
N SER A 146 -12.26 11.19 33.12
CA SER A 146 -11.19 11.91 32.42
C SER A 146 -11.49 12.19 30.94
N GLY A 147 -12.55 11.58 30.38
CA GLY A 147 -12.89 11.66 28.96
C GLY A 147 -11.77 11.16 28.02
N ARG A 148 -10.94 10.22 28.47
CA ARG A 148 -9.77 9.72 27.74
C ARG A 148 -9.74 8.20 27.66
N CYS A 149 -9.03 7.70 26.66
CA CYS A 149 -8.74 6.28 26.52
C CYS A 149 -7.33 5.96 27.03
N TYR A 150 -7.19 4.88 27.79
CA TYR A 150 -5.94 4.43 28.39
C TYR A 150 -5.63 3.00 27.96
N ARG A 151 -4.36 2.62 27.91
CA ARG A 151 -3.94 1.31 27.38
C ARG A 151 -3.20 0.51 28.44
N CYS A 152 -3.78 -0.60 28.89
CA CYS A 152 -3.17 -1.45 29.90
C CYS A 152 -1.72 -1.83 29.53
N LYS A 153 -0.79 -1.55 30.45
CA LYS A 153 0.63 -1.77 30.25
C LYS A 153 1.00 -3.26 30.22
N PRO A 154 2.14 -3.60 29.60
CA PRO A 154 2.73 -4.93 29.69
C PRO A 154 3.04 -5.34 31.14
N TRP A 155 3.30 -6.63 31.33
CA TRP A 155 3.80 -7.18 32.59
C TRP A 155 5.05 -6.42 33.07
N PRO A 156 5.22 -6.16 34.39
CA PRO A 156 4.41 -6.62 35.53
C PRO A 156 3.16 -5.77 35.83
N PHE A 157 2.93 -4.69 35.07
CA PHE A 157 1.90 -3.70 35.39
C PHE A 157 0.47 -4.12 35.00
N THR A 158 0.33 -5.19 34.22
CA THR A 158 -0.97 -5.69 33.75
C THR A 158 -1.92 -6.06 34.89
N GLU A 159 -1.41 -6.43 36.06
CA GLU A 159 -2.25 -6.73 37.23
C GLU A 159 -2.88 -5.48 37.85
N TYR A 160 -2.27 -4.30 37.66
CA TYR A 160 -2.81 -3.04 38.19
C TYR A 160 -3.99 -2.53 37.37
N CYS A 161 -3.97 -2.72 36.05
CA CYS A 161 -5.09 -2.27 35.20
C CYS A 161 -6.39 -3.04 35.49
N ARG A 162 -6.30 -4.23 36.09
CA ARG A 162 -7.46 -5.02 36.56
C ARG A 162 -7.97 -4.59 37.94
N ASN A 163 -7.25 -3.72 38.64
CA ASN A 163 -7.57 -3.30 39.98
C ASN A 163 -8.39 -2.01 39.94
N THR A 164 -9.50 -1.96 40.69
CA THR A 164 -10.41 -0.81 40.77
C THR A 164 -10.13 0.14 41.92
N ALA A 165 -9.13 -0.12 42.75
CA ALA A 165 -8.79 0.80 43.81
C ALA A 165 -8.36 2.16 43.21
N PRO A 166 -8.72 3.31 43.82
CA PRO A 166 -8.53 4.64 43.23
C PRO A 166 -7.09 4.96 42.79
N GLN A 167 -6.09 4.37 43.45
CA GLN A 167 -4.67 4.52 43.09
C GLN A 167 -4.28 3.83 41.77
N PHE A 168 -5.14 2.93 41.26
CA PHE A 168 -4.97 2.21 40.00
C PHE A 168 -5.98 2.66 38.95
N GLU A 169 -6.78 3.68 39.20
CA GLU A 169 -7.73 4.24 38.24
C GLU A 169 -6.99 4.92 37.07
N PRO A 170 -7.48 4.81 35.82
CA PRO A 170 -6.86 5.48 34.68
C PRO A 170 -6.76 7.00 34.88
N GLY A 171 -5.54 7.52 34.75
CA GLY A 171 -5.25 8.95 34.97
C GLY A 171 -4.75 9.30 36.38
N SER A 172 -4.77 8.36 37.33
CA SER A 172 -4.27 8.57 38.70
C SER A 172 -2.78 8.23 38.90
N GLY A 173 -2.07 7.77 37.86
CA GLY A 173 -0.63 7.45 37.96
C GLY A 173 -0.01 6.82 36.69
N ALA A 174 1.27 6.45 36.75
CA ALA A 174 2.04 5.93 35.61
C ALA A 174 1.79 4.45 35.26
N LEU A 175 0.64 3.89 35.64
CA LEU A 175 0.34 2.44 35.54
C LEU A 175 -0.53 2.08 34.32
N TRP A 176 -0.87 3.09 33.49
CA TRP A 176 -1.71 3.01 32.29
C TRP A 176 -1.05 3.56 31.03
#